data_AF-A0AAN8NKN0-F1
#
_entry.id   AF-A0AAN8NKN0-F1
#
_cell.length_a   1.000
_cell.length_b   1.000
_cell.length_c   1.000
_cell.angle_alpha   90.00
_cell.angle_beta   90.00
_cell.angle_gamma   90.00
#
_symmetry.space_group_name_H-M   'P 1'
#
loop_
_entity.id
_entity.type
_entity.pdbx_description
1 polymer ?
#
loop_
_entity_poly.entity_id
_entity_poly.type
_entity_poly.pdbx_seq_one_letter_code
_entity_poly.pdbx_strand_id
1 'polypeptide(L)'
;MSSKRKDKEKDKSRDKPKKPYHIKRSDLDLDFYEQQQEQKSFSLLFSRSIDSLVHSKQFYAYLVLQGIAAWWGLGQVFLCVGILWMMYANTGLKRKEGEKSSWSVFNKGFEAIEGSTDMEAMEREIRSRGLI
;
A
#
# COMPACT_ATOMS: atom_id res chain seq x y z
N MET A 1 -32.40 17.41 60.66
CA MET A 1 -33.15 16.40 59.88
C MET A 1 -33.25 16.90 58.45
N SER A 2 -32.64 16.19 57.50
CA SER A 2 -33.35 15.46 56.41
C SER A 2 -33.98 16.43 55.39
N SER A 3 -33.70 16.42 54.08
CA SER A 3 -33.28 15.35 53.20
C SER A 3 -32.68 15.92 51.91
N LYS A 4 -31.67 15.23 51.37
CA LYS A 4 -31.08 15.40 50.04
C LYS A 4 -32.13 15.27 48.93
N ARG A 5 -32.03 16.09 47.87
CA ARG A 5 -32.30 15.66 46.48
C ARG A 5 -31.35 16.40 45.52
N LYS A 6 -30.16 15.85 45.32
CA LYS A 6 -29.40 16.02 44.08
C LYS A 6 -29.64 14.73 43.31
N ASP A 7 -30.36 14.78 42.19
CA ASP A 7 -30.41 13.65 41.27
C ASP A 7 -30.51 14.13 39.82
N LYS A 8 -29.74 13.43 38.98
CA LYS A 8 -29.61 13.51 37.51
C LYS A 8 -28.53 14.41 36.95
N GLU A 9 -27.31 14.25 37.46
CA GLU A 9 -26.15 14.30 36.58
C GLU A 9 -26.09 12.96 35.83
N LYS A 10 -26.27 13.01 34.50
CA LYS A 10 -26.21 11.85 33.59
C LYS A 10 -24.85 11.19 33.74
N ASP A 11 -24.86 10.01 34.36
CA ASP A 11 -23.73 9.09 34.42
C ASP A 11 -23.21 8.84 32.99
N LYS A 12 -22.05 9.41 32.69
CA LYS A 12 -21.28 9.12 31.48
C LYS A 12 -20.99 7.63 31.53
N SER A 13 -21.75 6.88 30.76
CA SER A 13 -21.49 5.48 30.43
C SER A 13 -20.01 5.28 30.22
N ARG A 14 -19.40 4.52 31.14
CA ARG A 14 -18.02 4.05 31.07
C ARG A 14 -17.85 3.33 29.73
N ASP A 15 -17.20 3.97 28.77
CA ASP A 15 -16.77 3.32 27.54
C ASP A 15 -15.75 2.25 27.93
N LYS A 16 -16.24 1.02 28.01
CA LYS A 16 -15.37 -0.15 28.18
C LYS A 16 -14.50 -0.23 26.92
N PRO A 17 -13.19 -0.51 27.05
CA PRO A 17 -12.33 -0.67 25.88
C PRO A 17 -12.95 -1.73 24.96
N LYS A 18 -13.30 -1.32 23.73
CA LYS A 18 -13.86 -2.23 22.73
C LYS A 18 -12.84 -3.35 22.51
N LYS A 19 -13.30 -4.60 22.54
CA LYS A 19 -12.43 -5.74 22.22
C LYS A 19 -11.89 -5.56 20.79
N PRO A 20 -10.63 -5.93 20.50
CA PRO A 20 -9.94 -5.62 19.24
C PRO A 20 -10.69 -6.05 17.96
N TYR A 21 -11.61 -7.01 18.09
CA TYR A 21 -12.31 -7.67 16.99
C TYR A 21 -13.76 -7.18 16.82
N HIS A 22 -14.20 -6.20 17.62
CA HIS A 22 -15.58 -5.69 17.54
C HIS A 22 -15.64 -4.42 16.69
N ILE A 23 -15.19 -4.54 15.44
CA ILE A 23 -15.30 -3.47 14.44
C ILE A 23 -16.73 -3.47 13.94
N LYS A 24 -17.48 -2.40 14.19
CA LYS A 24 -18.81 -2.21 13.60
C LYS A 24 -18.67 -1.69 12.18
N ARG A 25 -19.63 -1.99 11.31
CA ARG A 25 -19.65 -1.45 9.93
C ARG A 25 -19.62 0.08 9.89
N SER A 26 -20.14 0.74 10.94
CA SER A 26 -20.08 2.19 11.14
C SER A 26 -18.71 2.72 11.57
N ASP A 27 -17.86 1.87 12.13
CA ASP A 27 -16.49 2.21 12.55
C ASP A 27 -15.50 1.94 11.39
N LEU A 28 -15.99 1.39 10.27
CA LEU A 28 -15.21 1.13 9.07
C LEU A 28 -15.26 2.38 8.18
N ASP A 29 -14.10 3.03 8.01
CA ASP A 29 -13.94 4.26 7.23
C ASP A 29 -14.06 3.99 5.73
N LEU A 30 -15.30 3.86 5.25
CA LEU A 30 -15.64 3.52 3.87
C LEU A 30 -15.15 4.60 2.88
N ASP A 31 -15.24 5.87 3.27
CA ASP A 31 -14.84 7.01 2.44
C ASP A 31 -13.34 6.95 2.11
N PHE A 32 -12.50 6.58 3.08
CA PHE A 32 -11.07 6.36 2.86
C PHE A 32 -10.78 5.18 1.90
N TYR A 33 -11.58 4.11 1.97
CA TYR A 33 -11.44 2.96 1.07
C TYR A 33 -11.89 3.28 -0.36
N GLU A 34 -13.00 4.01 -0.52
CA GLU A 34 -13.50 4.45 -1.83
C GLU A 34 -12.49 5.40 -2.49
N GLN A 35 -11.92 6.34 -1.73
CA GLN A 35 -10.83 7.20 -2.22
C GLN A 35 -9.59 6.41 -2.64
N GLN A 36 -9.21 5.36 -1.89
CA GLN A 36 -8.12 4.48 -2.29
C GLN A 36 -8.43 3.68 -3.57
N GLN A 37 -9.66 3.23 -3.76
CA GLN A 37 -10.07 2.54 -4.98
C GLN A 37 -10.07 3.48 -6.18
N GLU A 38 -10.54 4.71 -6.00
CA GLU A 38 -10.54 5.74 -7.04
C GLU A 38 -9.11 6.13 -7.43
N GLN A 39 -8.21 6.29 -6.46
CA GLN A 39 -6.77 6.52 -6.70
C GLN A 39 -6.08 5.34 -7.39
N LYS A 40 -6.55 4.11 -7.17
CA LYS A 40 -6.07 2.89 -7.85
C LYS A 40 -6.75 2.65 -9.20
N SER A 41 -7.65 3.53 -9.65
CA SER A 41 -8.30 3.37 -10.94
C SER A 41 -7.23 3.31 -12.04
N PHE A 42 -7.25 2.20 -12.77
CA PHE A 42 -6.21 1.89 -13.74
C PHE A 42 -6.08 2.98 -14.82
N SER A 43 -7.19 3.64 -15.18
CA SER A 43 -7.23 4.72 -16.14
C SER A 43 -6.47 5.97 -15.68
N LEU A 44 -6.56 6.36 -14.41
CA LEU A 44 -5.84 7.51 -13.86
C LEU A 44 -4.34 7.22 -13.72
N LEU A 45 -3.99 6.00 -13.35
CA LEU A 45 -2.59 5.57 -13.31
C LEU A 45 -1.98 5.53 -14.71
N PHE A 46 -2.74 5.06 -15.69
CA PHE A 46 -2.30 4.98 -17.08
C PHE A 46 -2.13 6.36 -17.71
N SER A 47 -3.07 7.28 -17.50
CA SER A 47 -2.97 8.65 -18.03
C SER A 47 -1.76 9.40 -17.45
N ARG A 48 -1.52 9.30 -16.14
CA ARG A 48 -0.34 9.88 -15.48
C ARG A 48 0.97 9.27 -15.99
N SER A 49 0.98 7.97 -16.25
CA SER A 49 2.15 7.26 -16.78
C SER A 49 2.47 7.71 -18.21
N ILE A 50 1.44 7.85 -19.05
CA ILE A 50 1.59 8.37 -20.42
C ILE A 50 2.14 9.79 -20.40
N ASP A 51 1.57 10.65 -19.56
CA ASP A 51 1.98 12.05 -19.48
C ASP A 51 3.47 12.18 -19.09
N SER A 52 3.92 11.37 -18.12
CA SER A 52 5.33 11.30 -17.74
C SER A 52 6.24 10.75 -18.84
N LEU A 53 5.76 9.82 -19.67
CA LEU A 53 6.53 9.26 -20.78
C LEU A 53 6.67 10.27 -21.92
N VAL A 54 5.59 10.99 -22.24
CA VAL A 54 5.56 12.03 -23.28
C VAL A 54 6.42 13.23 -22.90
N HIS A 55 6.56 13.54 -21.61
CA HIS A 55 7.44 14.63 -21.17
C HIS A 55 8.90 14.21 -20.99
N SER A 56 9.22 12.92 -21.16
CA SER A 56 10.58 12.40 -20.93
C SER A 56 11.47 12.49 -22.16
N LYS A 57 12.50 13.35 -22.09
CA LYS A 57 13.55 13.45 -23.13
C LYS A 57 14.31 12.14 -23.33
N GLN A 58 14.53 11.38 -22.27
CA GLN A 58 15.26 10.10 -22.30
C GLN A 58 14.49 9.05 -23.12
N PHE A 59 13.16 9.08 -23.04
CA PHE A 59 12.30 8.17 -23.79
C PHE A 59 12.39 8.40 -25.31
N TYR A 60 12.33 9.67 -25.75
CA TYR A 60 12.50 9.99 -27.18
C TYR A 60 13.90 9.64 -27.70
N ALA A 61 14.95 9.91 -26.92
CA ALA A 61 16.32 9.53 -27.30
C ALA A 61 16.44 8.02 -27.50
N TYR A 62 15.81 7.23 -26.62
CA TYR A 62 15.74 5.78 -26.75
C TYR A 62 14.99 5.34 -28.02
N LEU A 63 13.85 5.96 -28.35
CA LEU A 63 13.09 5.64 -29.57
C LEU A 63 13.89 5.92 -30.84
N VAL A 64 14.65 7.01 -30.88
CA VAL A 64 15.54 7.31 -32.02
C VAL A 64 16.64 6.26 -32.14
N LEU A 65 17.32 5.90 -31.04
CA LEU A 65 18.32 4.83 -31.04
C LEU A 65 17.72 3.49 -31.47
N GLN A 66 16.50 3.18 -31.01
CA GLN A 66 15.77 1.97 -31.35
C GLN A 66 15.46 1.90 -32.85
N GLY A 67 15.10 3.03 -33.47
CA GLY A 67 14.89 3.13 -34.92
C GLY A 67 16.18 2.88 -35.71
N ILE A 68 17.31 3.45 -35.26
CA ILE A 68 18.63 3.23 -35.87
C ILE A 68 19.05 1.76 -35.74
N ALA A 69 18.86 1.17 -34.56
CA ALA A 69 19.17 -0.24 -34.31
C ALA A 69 18.30 -1.19 -35.16
N ALA A 70 17.02 -0.85 -35.36
CA ALA A 70 16.13 -1.60 -36.25
C ALA A 70 16.60 -1.54 -37.70
N TRP A 71 17.09 -0.38 -38.17
CA TRP A 71 17.67 -0.24 -39.50
C TRP A 71 18.90 -1.13 -39.70
N TRP A 72 19.72 -1.31 -38.66
CA TRP A 72 20.86 -2.24 -38.66
C TRP A 72 20.50 -3.72 -38.46
N GLY A 73 19.21 -4.07 -38.35
CA GLY A 73 18.76 -5.44 -38.10
C GLY A 73 18.94 -5.92 -36.66
N LEU A 74 19.42 -5.06 -35.76
CA LEU A 74 19.63 -5.34 -34.33
C LEU A 74 18.48 -4.85 -33.44
N GLY A 75 17.36 -4.45 -34.04
CA GLY A 75 16.24 -3.83 -33.33
C GLY A 75 15.69 -4.69 -32.19
N GLN A 76 15.57 -6.00 -32.37
CA GLN A 76 15.04 -6.90 -31.35
C GLN A 76 15.94 -6.97 -30.10
N VAL A 77 17.25 -7.12 -30.31
CA VAL A 77 18.23 -7.18 -29.20
C VAL A 77 18.24 -5.85 -28.45
N PHE A 78 18.23 -4.73 -29.17
CA PHE A 78 18.21 -3.41 -28.57
C PHE A 78 16.91 -3.17 -27.77
N LEU A 79 15.78 -3.69 -28.26
CA LEU A 79 14.50 -3.63 -27.56
C LEU A 79 14.52 -4.43 -26.24
N CYS A 80 15.07 -5.64 -26.26
CA CYS A 80 15.21 -6.44 -25.04
C CYS A 80 16.09 -5.73 -23.99
N VAL A 81 17.23 -5.19 -24.42
CA VAL A 81 18.14 -4.44 -23.54
C VAL A 81 17.47 -3.17 -23.00
N GLY A 82 16.71 -2.46 -23.83
CA GLY A 82 16.00 -1.27 -23.42
C GLY A 82 14.89 -1.53 -22.41
N ILE A 83 14.15 -2.63 -22.54
CA ILE A 83 13.17 -3.04 -21.53
C ILE A 83 13.88 -3.34 -20.20
N LEU A 84 14.97 -4.11 -20.22
CA LEU A 84 15.76 -4.40 -19.02
C LEU A 84 16.30 -3.12 -18.38
N TRP A 85 16.78 -2.18 -19.19
CA TRP A 85 17.25 -0.87 -18.73
C TRP A 85 16.12 -0.04 -18.12
N MET A 86 14.95 0.03 -18.75
CA MET A 86 13.79 0.75 -18.22
C MET A 86 13.31 0.15 -16.90
N MET A 87 13.27 -1.18 -16.79
CA MET A 87 12.99 -1.85 -15.52
C MET A 87 14.02 -1.46 -14.47
N TYR A 88 15.31 -1.58 -14.77
CA TYR A 88 16.38 -1.22 -13.84
C TYR A 88 16.30 0.24 -13.38
N ALA A 89 16.08 1.17 -14.30
CA ALA A 89 15.99 2.59 -14.01
C ALA A 89 14.72 2.97 -13.22
N ASN A 90 13.59 2.30 -13.50
CA ASN A 90 12.30 2.60 -12.87
C ASN A 90 12.13 1.89 -11.51
N THR A 91 12.58 0.64 -11.40
CA THR A 91 12.46 -0.15 -10.16
C THR A 91 13.39 0.37 -9.05
N GLY A 92 14.32 1.29 -9.36
CA GLY A 92 15.04 2.10 -8.39
C GLY A 92 15.76 1.29 -7.31
N LEU A 93 17.08 1.12 -7.43
CA LEU A 93 17.89 0.49 -6.38
C LEU A 93 17.76 1.14 -4.98
N LYS A 94 17.17 2.35 -4.91
CA LYS A 94 16.91 3.07 -3.67
C LYS A 94 15.43 2.94 -3.29
N ARG A 95 15.17 2.17 -2.23
CA ARG A 95 13.94 2.29 -1.44
C ARG A 95 13.80 3.74 -0.96
N LYS A 96 12.57 4.28 -0.89
CA LYS A 96 12.41 5.60 -0.28
C LYS A 96 12.79 5.50 1.19
N GLU A 97 13.48 6.53 1.67
CA GLU A 97 13.94 6.61 3.06
C GLU A 97 12.71 6.60 3.99
N GLY A 98 12.50 5.50 4.71
CA GLY A 98 11.33 5.29 5.58
C GLY A 98 10.31 4.26 5.12
N GLU A 99 10.44 3.69 3.91
CA GLU A 99 9.58 2.59 3.48
C GLU A 99 9.92 1.31 4.26
N LYS A 100 8.95 0.81 5.04
CA LYS A 100 9.04 -0.50 5.69
C LYS A 100 9.16 -1.57 4.62
N SER A 101 10.17 -2.42 4.74
CA SER A 101 10.35 -3.59 3.90
C SER A 101 9.28 -4.64 4.20
N SER A 102 9.01 -5.48 3.20
CA SER A 102 8.01 -6.56 3.28
C SER A 102 8.35 -7.61 4.34
N TRP A 103 9.62 -7.71 4.73
CA TRP A 103 10.07 -8.62 5.76
C TRP A 103 10.42 -7.83 7.02
N SER A 104 9.75 -8.13 8.13
CA SER A 104 9.99 -7.49 9.42
C SER A 104 11.47 -7.48 9.81
N VAL A 105 12.25 -8.49 9.41
CA VAL A 105 13.70 -8.61 9.70
C VAL A 105 14.53 -7.43 9.21
N PHE A 106 14.11 -6.72 8.15
CA PHE A 106 14.83 -5.54 7.66
C PHE A 106 14.24 -4.21 8.15
N ASN A 107 13.20 -4.25 8.99
CA ASN A 107 12.57 -3.06 9.58
C ASN A 107 13.15 -2.80 10.97
N LYS A 108 13.33 -1.52 11.32
CA LYS A 108 13.71 -1.15 12.69
C LYS A 108 12.63 -1.65 13.64
N GLY A 109 13.02 -2.41 14.67
CA GLY A 109 12.09 -2.96 15.66
C GLY A 109 11.31 -4.19 15.23
N PHE A 110 11.69 -4.89 14.15
CA PHE A 110 10.98 -6.08 13.65
C PHE A 110 9.50 -5.83 13.35
N GLU A 111 9.16 -4.60 12.98
CA GLU A 111 7.78 -4.22 12.71
C GLU A 111 7.32 -4.81 11.38
N ALA A 112 6.17 -5.48 11.39
CA ALA A 112 5.53 -5.95 10.17
C ALA A 112 4.86 -4.78 9.42
N ILE A 113 4.66 -4.93 8.11
CA ILE A 113 3.91 -3.92 7.33
C ILE A 113 2.44 -3.94 7.76
N GLU A 114 1.81 -2.77 7.76
CA GLU A 114 0.38 -2.64 7.97
C GLU A 114 -0.42 -3.46 6.94
N GLY A 115 -1.30 -4.34 7.43
CA GLY A 115 -2.04 -5.28 6.58
C GLY A 115 -1.33 -6.60 6.29
N SER A 116 -0.12 -6.82 6.82
CA SER A 116 0.45 -8.16 6.90
C SER A 116 -0.35 -9.03 7.88
N THR A 117 -0.39 -10.34 7.60
CA THR A 117 -1.09 -11.29 8.46
C THR A 117 -0.42 -11.36 9.82
N ASP A 118 -1.17 -11.01 10.87
CA ASP A 118 -0.73 -11.22 12.25
C ASP A 118 -0.76 -12.71 12.58
N MET A 119 0.43 -13.30 12.66
CA MET A 119 0.59 -14.73 12.91
C MET A 119 0.17 -15.12 14.32
N GLU A 120 0.31 -14.24 15.32
CA GLU A 120 -0.14 -14.54 16.68
C GLU A 120 -1.68 -14.59 16.76
N ALA A 121 -2.34 -13.67 16.06
CA ALA A 121 -3.79 -13.68 15.95
C ALA A 121 -4.27 -14.94 15.20
N MET A 122 -3.61 -15.29 14.09
CA MET A 122 -3.94 -16.50 13.33
C MET A 122 -3.74 -17.77 14.15
N GLU A 123 -2.62 -17.90 14.87
CA GLU A 123 -2.35 -19.07 15.71
C GLU A 123 -3.38 -19.18 16.85
N ARG A 124 -3.77 -18.06 17.45
CA ARG A 124 -4.82 -18.04 18.46
C ARG A 124 -6.16 -18.50 17.91
N GLU A 125 -6.51 -18.10 16.69
CA GLU A 125 -7.73 -18.59 16.03
C GLU A 125 -7.67 -20.10 15.78
N ILE A 126 -6.57 -20.59 15.23
CA ILE A 126 -6.37 -22.01 14.93
C ILE A 126 -6.48 -22.85 16.22
N ARG A 127 -5.83 -22.39 17.31
CA ARG A 127 -5.91 -23.01 18.63
C ARG A 127 -7.32 -22.96 19.22
N SER A 128 -8.00 -21.82 19.12
CA SER A 128 -9.38 -21.68 19.63
C SER A 128 -10.39 -22.55 18.88
N ARG A 129 -10.13 -22.82 17.60
CA ARG A 129 -10.94 -23.70 16.75
C ARG A 129 -10.55 -25.18 16.90
N GLY A 130 -9.54 -25.50 17.69
CA GLY A 130 -9.10 -26.88 17.96
C GLY A 130 -8.51 -27.59 16.74
N LEU A 131 -7.98 -26.84 15.78
CA LEU A 131 -7.35 -27.39 14.57
C LEU A 131 -5.87 -27.74 14.79
N ILE A 132 -5.33 -27.40 15.97
CA ILE A 132 -4.04 -27.84 16.52
C ILE A 132 -4.19 -27.92 18.05
#